data_AF-A0A5E8GWJ0-F1
#
_entry.id   AF-A0A5E8GWJ0-F1
#
_cell.length_a   1.000
_cell.length_b   1.000
_cell.length_c   1.000
_cell.angle_alpha   90.00
_cell.angle_beta   90.00
_cell.angle_gamma   90.00
#
_symmetry.space_group_name_H-M   'P 1'
#
loop_
_entity.id
_entity.type
_entity.pdbx_description
1 polymer ?
#
loop_
_entity_poly.entity_id
_entity_poly.type
_entity_poly.pdbx_seq_one_letter_code
_entity_poly.pdbx_strand_id
1 'polypeptide(L)'
;MPTLVAAAGGPDNLPEQLLEGYDGYTVHLDGYNQLPYLLGTGDSSRDEIIYYEGTDLQAVRYRDWKAHFVIQEHGWAGPKEELNAPLLFNLRRDPYEKAAEESGMYTRWMGTKMWAFGPAARLVQTHLETFQAFPPRGTAVSNESEVQAQTSSEGGFAQ
;
A
#
# COMPACT_ATOMS: atom_id res chain seq x y z
N MET A 1 10.04 4.49 -12.94
CA MET A 1 11.25 3.97 -13.61
C MET A 1 10.93 3.01 -14.75
N PRO A 2 10.18 1.90 -14.58
CA PRO A 2 9.98 0.91 -15.64
C PRO A 2 9.39 1.47 -16.94
N THR A 3 8.35 2.31 -16.85
CA THR A 3 7.75 3.00 -18.01
C THR A 3 8.77 3.79 -18.84
N LEU A 4 9.71 4.49 -18.20
CA LEU A 4 10.68 5.33 -18.91
C LEU A 4 11.74 4.48 -19.63
N VAL A 5 12.14 3.37 -19.03
CA VAL A 5 13.07 2.41 -19.63
C VAL A 5 12.44 1.77 -20.87
N ALA A 6 11.20 1.29 -20.74
CA ALA A 6 10.45 0.75 -21.88
C ALA A 6 10.28 1.80 -22.99
N ALA A 7 9.95 3.06 -22.65
CA ALA A 7 9.80 4.14 -23.62
C ALA A 7 11.09 4.47 -24.36
N ALA A 8 12.25 4.26 -23.74
CA ALA A 8 13.56 4.46 -24.33
C ALA A 8 14.02 3.27 -25.20
N GLY A 9 13.19 2.24 -25.38
CA GLY A 9 13.51 1.02 -26.13
C GLY A 9 14.16 -0.10 -25.30
N GLY A 10 14.12 0.03 -23.97
CA GLY A 10 14.51 -1.04 -23.05
C GLY A 10 13.43 -2.12 -22.90
N PRO A 11 13.64 -3.10 -22.00
CA PRO A 11 12.70 -4.19 -21.80
C PRO A 11 11.38 -3.74 -21.18
N ASP A 12 10.28 -4.36 -21.62
CA ASP A 12 8.94 -4.12 -21.07
C ASP A 12 8.72 -4.76 -19.68
N ASN A 13 9.48 -5.81 -19.37
CA ASN A 13 9.44 -6.59 -18.13
C ASN A 13 10.68 -6.34 -17.24
N LEU A 14 11.07 -5.07 -17.13
CA LEU A 14 12.25 -4.67 -16.36
C LEU A 14 12.22 -5.16 -14.89
N PRO A 15 11.11 -5.05 -14.13
CA PRO A 15 11.06 -5.53 -12.75
C PRO A 15 11.43 -7.02 -12.65
N GLU A 16 10.89 -7.86 -13.52
CA GLU A 16 11.13 -9.30 -13.53
C GLU A 16 12.59 -9.63 -13.81
N GLN A 17 13.21 -8.93 -14.78
CA GLN A 17 14.63 -9.13 -15.10
C GLN A 17 15.54 -8.76 -13.92
N LEU A 18 15.21 -7.70 -13.18
CA LEU A 18 16.03 -7.25 -12.06
C LEU A 18 15.92 -8.13 -10.81
N LEU A 19 14.88 -8.97 -10.72
CA LEU A 19 14.79 -10.05 -9.73
C LEU A 19 15.79 -11.18 -10.03
N GLU A 20 16.11 -11.42 -11.30
CA GLU A 20 17.16 -12.38 -11.70
C GLU A 20 18.57 -11.77 -11.54
N GLY A 21 18.65 -10.44 -11.52
CA GLY A 21 19.86 -9.66 -11.29
C GLY A 21 20.45 -9.07 -12.57
N TYR A 22 21.20 -7.98 -12.41
CA TYR A 22 21.87 -7.26 -13.48
C TYR A 22 23.22 -6.73 -12.99
N ASP A 23 24.31 -7.06 -13.69
CA ASP A 23 25.68 -6.69 -13.33
C ASP A 23 26.05 -6.98 -11.85
N GLY A 24 25.59 -8.12 -11.32
CA GLY A 24 25.84 -8.53 -9.94
C GLY A 24 24.96 -7.86 -8.88
N TYR A 25 23.99 -7.04 -9.29
CA TYR A 25 22.99 -6.44 -8.41
C TYR A 25 21.62 -7.07 -8.63
N THR A 26 21.01 -7.55 -7.55
CA THR A 26 19.61 -7.98 -7.56
C THR A 26 18.77 -6.93 -6.86
N VAL A 27 17.69 -6.47 -7.50
CA VAL A 27 16.83 -5.41 -6.95
C VAL A 27 15.36 -5.71 -7.20
N HIS A 28 14.54 -5.45 -6.19
CA HIS A 28 13.10 -5.43 -6.32
C HIS A 28 12.66 -4.03 -6.75
N LEU A 29 12.00 -3.90 -7.91
CA LEU A 29 11.38 -2.65 -8.34
C LEU A 29 9.87 -2.71 -8.13
N ASP A 30 9.32 -1.81 -7.31
CA ASP A 30 7.87 -1.71 -7.07
C ASP A 30 7.12 -0.92 -8.17
N GLY A 31 7.84 -0.50 -9.21
CA GLY A 31 7.27 0.24 -10.33
C GLY A 31 6.64 -0.69 -11.36
N TYR A 32 5.62 -0.19 -12.05
CA TYR A 32 5.01 -0.87 -13.19
C TYR A 32 5.36 -0.17 -14.51
N ASN A 33 5.40 -0.93 -15.61
CA ASN A 33 5.39 -0.35 -16.94
C ASN A 33 3.97 0.12 -17.27
N GLN A 34 3.76 1.43 -17.31
CA GLN A 34 2.46 2.06 -17.54
C GLN A 34 2.28 2.54 -18.99
N LEU A 35 3.14 2.13 -19.93
CA LEU A 35 3.01 2.53 -21.33
C LEU A 35 1.65 2.19 -21.94
N PRO A 36 1.06 0.98 -21.74
CA PRO A 36 -0.25 0.67 -22.29
C PRO A 36 -1.34 1.66 -21.82
N TYR A 37 -1.30 2.02 -20.53
CA TYR A 37 -2.22 2.99 -19.96
C TYR A 37 -2.02 4.40 -20.54
N LEU A 38 -0.78 4.86 -20.63
CA LEU A 38 -0.45 6.20 -21.15
C LEU A 38 -0.76 6.35 -22.64
N LEU A 39 -0.69 5.27 -23.41
CA LEU A 39 -1.01 5.23 -24.84
C LEU A 39 -2.49 4.93 -25.12
N GLY A 40 -3.29 4.67 -24.09
CA GLY A 40 -4.71 4.34 -24.23
C GLY A 40 -4.98 2.97 -24.85
N THR A 41 -4.01 2.05 -24.82
CA THR A 41 -4.13 0.69 -25.35
C THR A 41 -4.43 -0.36 -24.28
N GLY A 42 -4.44 0.03 -23.00
CA GLY A 42 -4.80 -0.83 -21.88
C GLY A 42 -5.12 -0.05 -20.60
N ASP A 43 -5.53 -0.77 -19.56
CA ASP A 43 -5.77 -0.21 -18.23
C ASP A 43 -4.45 0.01 -17.46
N SER A 44 -4.53 0.74 -16.34
CA SER A 44 -3.39 0.89 -15.41
C SER A 44 -2.95 -0.48 -14.89
N SER A 45 -1.64 -0.75 -14.96
CA SER A 45 -1.06 -1.97 -14.37
C SER A 45 -0.90 -1.89 -12.84
N ARG A 46 -1.29 -0.78 -12.22
CA ARG A 46 -1.20 -0.56 -10.78
C ARG A 46 -2.59 -0.59 -10.17
N ASP A 47 -2.80 -1.54 -9.25
CA ASP A 47 -4.00 -1.64 -8.43
C ASP A 47 -3.79 -1.03 -7.03
N GLU A 48 -2.55 -0.87 -6.60
CA GLU A 48 -2.20 -0.55 -5.22
C GLU A 48 -1.24 0.64 -5.04
N ILE A 49 -1.29 1.21 -3.84
CA ILE A 49 -0.34 2.21 -3.38
C ILE A 49 -0.06 1.95 -1.91
N ILE A 50 1.22 1.91 -1.55
CA ILE A 50 1.69 1.77 -0.17
C ILE A 50 2.22 3.13 0.27
N TYR A 51 1.71 3.66 1.38
CA TYR A 51 2.03 5.00 1.87
C TYR A 51 2.97 4.89 3.07
N TYR A 52 4.18 5.43 2.90
CA TYR A 52 5.18 5.51 3.96
C TYR A 52 5.44 6.96 4.35
N GLU A 53 5.78 7.16 5.62
CA GLU A 53 6.45 8.36 6.09
C GLU A 53 7.76 7.95 6.75
N GLY A 54 8.88 8.26 6.08
CA GLY A 54 10.17 7.70 6.48
C GLY A 54 10.13 6.17 6.38
N THR A 55 10.29 5.50 7.52
CA THR A 55 10.24 4.05 7.66
C THR A 55 8.88 3.52 8.10
N ASP A 56 7.95 4.40 8.47
CA ASP A 56 6.68 4.02 9.10
C ASP A 56 5.63 3.79 8.00
N LEU A 57 5.04 2.59 7.95
CA LEU A 57 3.91 2.32 7.06
C LEU A 57 2.65 3.02 7.61
N GLN A 58 2.17 4.03 6.89
CA GLN A 58 1.04 4.85 7.31
C GLN A 58 -0.29 4.26 6.82
N ALA A 59 -0.34 3.83 5.57
CA ALA A 59 -1.57 3.36 4.95
C ALA A 59 -1.29 2.45 3.75
N VAL A 60 -2.30 1.68 3.35
CA VAL A 60 -2.33 0.97 2.08
C VAL A 60 -3.60 1.29 1.33
N ARG A 61 -3.49 1.43 0.01
CA ARG A 61 -4.62 1.53 -0.89
C ARG A 61 -4.62 0.35 -1.85
N TYR A 62 -5.78 -0.29 -1.97
CA TYR A 62 -6.08 -1.24 -3.02
C TYR A 62 -7.34 -0.77 -3.77
N ARG A 63 -7.14 -0.36 -5.02
CA ARG A 63 -8.15 0.24 -5.89
C ARG A 63 -8.82 1.45 -5.24
N ASP A 64 -10.12 1.37 -4.99
CA ASP A 64 -10.88 2.46 -4.36
C ASP A 64 -10.76 2.44 -2.83
N TRP A 65 -10.23 1.37 -2.22
CA TRP A 65 -10.19 1.21 -0.76
C TRP A 65 -8.84 1.62 -0.20
N LYS A 66 -8.84 2.41 0.86
CA LYS A 66 -7.63 2.80 1.60
C LYS A 66 -7.79 2.48 3.07
N ALA A 67 -6.81 1.77 3.63
CA ALA A 67 -6.71 1.44 5.04
C ALA A 67 -5.58 2.26 5.66
N HIS A 68 -5.86 3.02 6.72
CA HIS A 68 -4.86 3.76 7.50
C HIS A 68 -4.51 3.00 8.77
N PHE A 69 -3.23 2.79 9.00
CA PHE A 69 -2.66 2.22 10.23
C PHE A 69 -2.23 3.32 11.20
N VAL A 70 -1.86 4.48 10.66
CA VAL A 70 -1.42 5.64 11.42
C VAL A 70 -2.16 6.88 10.90
N ILE A 71 -2.60 7.74 11.81
CA ILE A 71 -3.25 9.01 11.48
C ILE A 71 -2.54 10.20 12.13
N GLN A 72 -2.69 11.37 11.54
CA GLN A 72 -2.12 12.63 12.03
C GLN A 72 -3.15 13.77 11.88
N GLU A 73 -4.17 13.79 12.74
CA GLU A 73 -5.33 14.69 12.59
C GLU A 73 -5.00 16.17 12.85
N HIS A 74 -4.00 16.45 13.67
CA HIS A 74 -3.64 17.82 14.08
C HIS A 74 -2.62 18.48 13.13
N GLY A 75 -2.60 18.05 11.88
CA GLY A 75 -1.71 18.57 10.83
C GLY A 75 -0.25 18.14 11.00
N TRP A 76 0.62 18.66 10.13
CA TRP A 76 2.02 18.23 10.01
C TRP A 76 2.84 18.30 11.31
N ALA A 77 2.57 19.29 12.16
CA ALA A 77 3.26 19.45 13.44
C ALA A 77 2.60 18.67 14.60
N GLY A 78 1.46 18.03 14.34
CA GLY A 78 0.68 17.30 15.32
C GLY A 78 1.26 15.93 15.65
N PRO A 79 0.83 15.31 16.77
CA PRO A 79 1.21 13.94 17.07
C PRO A 79 0.64 12.98 16.03
N LYS A 80 1.34 11.87 15.82
CA LYS A 80 0.82 10.71 15.11
C LYS A 80 0.16 9.76 16.10
N GLU A 81 -0.92 9.13 15.67
CA GLU A 81 -1.59 8.08 16.41
C GLU A 81 -1.53 6.78 15.63
N GLU A 82 -0.89 5.77 16.22
CA GLU A 82 -0.92 4.40 15.71
C GLU A 82 -2.22 3.74 16.15
N LEU A 83 -2.99 3.26 15.18
CA LEU A 83 -4.30 2.70 15.42
C LEU A 83 -4.19 1.22 15.74
N ASN A 84 -4.91 0.75 16.75
CA ASN A 84 -5.03 -0.70 17.02
C ASN A 84 -5.82 -1.44 15.94
N ALA A 85 -6.78 -0.74 15.31
CA ALA A 85 -7.56 -1.23 14.20
C ALA A 85 -7.54 -0.16 13.10
N PRO A 86 -7.20 -0.53 11.86
CA PRO A 86 -7.06 0.46 10.80
C PRO A 86 -8.40 1.13 10.45
N LEU A 87 -8.36 2.41 10.10
CA LEU A 87 -9.50 3.08 9.48
C LEU A 87 -9.61 2.68 8.02
N LEU A 88 -10.83 2.59 7.49
CA LEU A 88 -11.10 2.20 6.12
C LEU A 88 -11.89 3.29 5.40
N PHE A 89 -11.43 3.68 4.21
CA PHE A 89 -12.12 4.64 3.36
C PHE A 89 -12.29 4.09 1.96
N ASN A 90 -13.36 4.54 1.27
CA ASN A 90 -13.52 4.35 -0.16
C ASN A 90 -13.29 5.68 -0.87
N LEU A 91 -12.12 5.88 -1.45
CA LEU A 91 -11.67 7.17 -2.02
C LEU A 91 -12.49 7.61 -3.24
N ARG A 92 -13.20 6.70 -3.90
CA ARG A 92 -14.13 7.07 -4.98
C ARG A 92 -15.42 7.70 -4.46
N ARG A 93 -15.83 7.36 -3.24
CA ARG A 93 -17.05 7.88 -2.59
C ARG A 93 -16.76 8.97 -1.58
N ASP A 94 -15.62 8.87 -0.90
CA ASP A 94 -15.13 9.80 0.11
C ASP A 94 -13.67 10.16 -0.22
N PRO A 95 -13.44 11.01 -1.24
CA PRO A 95 -12.09 11.39 -1.66
C PRO A 95 -11.33 12.22 -0.62
N TYR A 96 -12.03 12.77 0.37
CA TYR A 96 -11.47 13.61 1.43
C TYR A 96 -11.28 12.86 2.75
N GLU A 97 -11.64 11.57 2.81
CA GLU A 97 -11.44 10.72 3.99
C GLU A 97 -12.12 11.27 5.26
N LYS A 98 -13.28 11.92 5.09
CA LYS A 98 -13.99 12.63 6.16
C LYS A 98 -14.96 11.76 6.94
N ALA A 99 -15.34 10.60 6.40
CA ALA A 99 -16.42 9.81 6.98
C ALA A 99 -16.15 9.39 8.43
N ALA A 100 -14.89 9.13 8.81
CA ALA A 100 -14.55 8.73 10.18
C ALA A 100 -14.86 9.82 11.22
N GLU A 101 -14.67 11.10 10.87
CA GLU A 101 -14.92 12.23 11.76
C GLU A 101 -16.36 12.74 11.66
N GLU A 102 -16.87 12.88 10.43
CA GLU A 102 -18.13 13.62 10.18
C GLU A 102 -19.38 12.72 10.18
N SER A 103 -19.25 11.39 10.07
CA SER A 103 -20.39 10.49 9.96
C SER A 103 -20.67 9.72 11.25
N GLY A 104 -21.86 9.95 11.83
CA GLY A 104 -22.36 9.16 12.96
C GLY A 104 -22.62 7.67 12.65
N MET A 105 -22.50 7.24 11.38
CA MET A 105 -22.74 5.86 10.94
C MET A 105 -21.47 5.16 10.43
N TYR A 106 -20.31 5.81 10.52
CA TYR A 106 -19.05 5.30 9.96
C TYR A 106 -18.70 3.90 10.49
N THR A 107 -18.67 3.69 11.80
CA THR A 107 -18.30 2.40 12.40
C THR A 107 -19.20 1.27 11.93
N ARG A 108 -20.51 1.51 11.81
CA ARG A 108 -21.46 0.53 11.25
C ARG A 108 -21.16 0.24 9.78
N TRP A 109 -20.91 1.28 8.99
CA TRP A 109 -20.56 1.13 7.58
C TRP A 109 -19.25 0.34 7.42
N MET A 110 -18.21 0.68 8.18
CA MET A 110 -16.93 -0.03 8.19
C MET A 110 -17.12 -1.51 8.54
N GLY A 111 -17.94 -1.82 9.56
CA GLY A 111 -18.32 -3.20 9.90
C GLY A 111 -18.93 -3.97 8.73
N THR A 112 -19.81 -3.33 7.93
CA THR A 112 -20.36 -3.97 6.72
C THR A 112 -19.36 -4.11 5.57
N LYS A 113 -18.19 -3.48 5.67
CA LYS A 113 -17.13 -3.44 4.66
C LYS A 113 -15.81 -4.06 5.12
N MET A 114 -15.81 -4.80 6.23
CA MET A 114 -14.59 -5.45 6.76
C MET A 114 -13.91 -6.38 5.74
N TRP A 115 -14.67 -6.96 4.80
CA TRP A 115 -14.11 -7.74 3.69
C TRP A 115 -13.07 -6.99 2.85
N ALA A 116 -13.11 -5.65 2.82
CA ALA A 116 -12.17 -4.83 2.07
C ALA A 116 -10.77 -4.81 2.69
N PHE A 117 -10.63 -5.16 3.97
CA PHE A 117 -9.32 -5.34 4.60
C PHE A 117 -8.58 -6.56 4.08
N GLY A 118 -9.27 -7.61 3.61
CA GLY A 118 -8.63 -8.85 3.15
C GLY A 118 -7.59 -8.64 2.04
N PRO A 119 -7.96 -8.00 0.91
CA PRO A 119 -6.99 -7.65 -0.14
C PRO A 119 -5.86 -6.74 0.34
N ALA A 120 -6.17 -5.74 1.17
CA ALA A 120 -5.17 -4.83 1.72
C ALA A 120 -4.18 -5.54 2.65
N ALA A 121 -4.65 -6.45 3.49
CA ALA A 121 -3.82 -7.23 4.40
C ALA A 121 -2.87 -8.15 3.63
N ARG A 122 -3.35 -8.87 2.62
CA ARG A 122 -2.49 -9.68 1.75
C ARG A 122 -1.43 -8.84 1.05
N LEU A 123 -1.81 -7.65 0.57
CA LEU A 123 -0.89 -6.73 -0.09
C LEU A 123 0.25 -6.30 0.83
N VAL A 124 -0.09 -5.93 2.06
CA VAL A 124 0.89 -5.56 3.08
C VAL A 124 1.78 -6.75 3.43
N GLN A 125 1.23 -7.93 3.67
CA GLN A 125 2.00 -9.13 3.97
C GLN A 125 3.00 -9.45 2.85
N THR A 126 2.53 -9.52 1.60
CA THR A 126 3.41 -9.77 0.45
C THR A 126 4.49 -8.69 0.32
N HIS A 127 4.16 -7.42 0.56
CA HIS A 127 5.14 -6.34 0.52
C HIS A 127 6.20 -6.48 1.62
N LEU A 128 5.81 -6.76 2.86
CA LEU A 128 6.74 -6.94 3.98
C LEU A 128 7.65 -8.18 3.77
N GLU A 129 7.12 -9.26 3.18
CA GLU A 129 7.92 -10.43 2.79
C GLU A 129 9.03 -10.07 1.80
N THR A 130 8.82 -9.07 0.93
CA THR A 130 9.88 -8.64 -0.01
C THR A 130 11.11 -8.11 0.72
N PHE A 131 10.97 -7.51 1.90
CA PHE A 131 12.11 -7.02 2.67
C PHE A 131 12.97 -8.14 3.26
N GLN A 132 12.44 -9.35 3.39
CA GLN A 132 13.25 -10.51 3.80
C GLN A 132 14.16 -10.96 2.65
N ALA A 133 13.62 -10.97 1.42
CA ALA A 133 14.37 -11.34 0.21
C ALA A 133 15.30 -10.21 -0.27
N PHE A 134 14.86 -8.96 -0.10
CA PHE A 134 15.50 -7.74 -0.57
C PHE A 134 15.59 -6.74 0.58
N PRO A 135 16.51 -6.94 1.54
CA PRO A 135 16.61 -6.09 2.71
C PRO A 135 16.84 -4.62 2.32
N PRO A 136 16.16 -3.68 2.99
CA PRO A 136 16.35 -2.26 2.71
C PRO A 136 17.82 -1.90 2.93
N ARG A 137 18.38 -1.13 2.00
CA ARG A 137 19.78 -0.66 2.08
C ARG A 137 19.97 0.44 3.14
N GLY A 138 18.90 0.81 3.84
CA GLY A 138 18.85 1.80 4.92
C GLY A 138 18.20 1.23 6.17
N THR A 139 17.40 2.03 6.86
CA THR A 139 16.69 1.59 8.07
C THR A 139 15.49 0.70 7.71
N ALA A 140 15.23 -0.32 8.52
CA ALA A 140 14.08 -1.19 8.39
C ALA A 140 12.76 -0.45 8.61
N VAL A 141 11.64 -1.07 8.20
CA VAL A 141 10.29 -0.59 8.55
C VAL A 141 10.14 -0.64 10.07
N SER A 142 9.80 0.49 10.66
CA SER A 142 9.80 0.71 12.11
C SER A 142 8.62 0.06 12.81
N ASN A 143 7.43 0.14 12.22
CA ASN A 143 6.14 -0.32 12.75
C ASN A 143 5.70 -1.65 12.11
N GLU A 144 6.66 -2.44 11.61
CA GLU A 144 6.39 -3.70 10.93
C GLU A 144 5.60 -4.67 11.82
N SER A 145 5.96 -4.76 13.11
CA SER A 145 5.36 -5.74 14.02
C SER A 145 3.89 -5.44 14.34
N GLU A 146 3.56 -4.15 14.48
CA GLU A 146 2.22 -3.63 14.75
C GLU A 146 1.33 -3.85 13.54
N VAL A 147 1.83 -3.50 12.35
CA VAL A 147 1.14 -3.73 11.08
C VAL A 147 0.94 -5.22 10.82
N GLN A 148 1.94 -6.05 11.10
CA GLN A 148 1.81 -7.51 10.98
C GLN A 148 0.77 -8.06 11.93
N ALA A 149 0.71 -7.60 13.18
CA ALA A 149 -0.33 -8.03 14.12
C ALA A 149 -1.74 -7.68 13.60
N GLN A 150 -1.90 -6.50 13.02
CA GLN A 150 -3.17 -6.07 12.43
C GLN A 150 -3.54 -6.88 11.19
N THR A 151 -2.57 -7.17 10.31
CA THR A 151 -2.82 -7.83 9.03
C THR A 151 -2.84 -9.36 9.11
N SER A 152 -2.18 -9.98 10.09
CA SER A 152 -2.09 -11.44 10.26
C SER A 152 -3.32 -12.04 10.95
N SER A 153 -4.19 -11.21 11.52
CA SER A 153 -5.43 -11.67 12.14
C SER A 153 -6.49 -12.00 11.08
N GLU A 154 -6.29 -13.09 10.33
CA GLU A 154 -7.27 -13.62 9.35
C GLU A 154 -8.64 -14.02 10.00
N GLY A 155 -8.83 -13.83 11.31
CA GLY A 155 -10.10 -13.99 12.03
C GLY A 155 -10.49 -12.83 12.96
N GLY A 156 -9.76 -11.71 12.97
CA GLY A 156 -10.03 -10.58 13.88
C GLY A 156 -11.07 -9.57 13.36
N PHE A 157 -11.25 -9.51 12.04
CA PHE A 157 -12.18 -8.58 11.38
C PHE A 157 -13.51 -9.24 10.97
N ALA A 158 -13.81 -10.45 11.47
CA ALA A 158 -14.99 -11.22 11.04
C ALA A 158 -15.63 -12.05 12.16
N GLN A 159 -15.56 -11.60 13.42
CA GLN A 159 -16.45 -12.12 14.48
C GLN A 159 -17.56 -11.13 14.79
#